data_AF-A0A9D6XDT6-F1
#
_entry.id   AF-A0A9D6XDT6-F1
#
_cell.length_a   1.000
_cell.length_b   1.000
_cell.length_c   1.000
_cell.angle_alpha   90.00
_cell.angle_beta   90.00
_cell.angle_gamma   90.00
#
_symmetry.space_group_name_H-M   'P 1'
#
loop_
_entity.id
_entity.type
_entity.pdbx_description
1 polymer ?
#
loop_
_entity_poly.entity_id
_entity_poly.type
_entity_poly.pdbx_seq_one_letter_code
_entity_poly.pdbx_strand_id
1 'polypeptide(L)'
;MEQIKNQAQIDPVQLSDESRFDFLCDSKNDCFTRCCRGLTIVLTPYDILRLKKRLGLSSGEFLSLYSVPELLEKTDLPVPVLRMMDDAERTCPFVREDGCLVYEDRPAACRYYPIGHGTLRPKEADQNQRFYFLVREPHCKGFAREKNWSVGEWRKDQGVDIYDDMNAGWANLVVRKRSFPDMIKLTSEAKKMFFLGSYDLDRFRSFVFDSSFLSVYEVDAALVEAMRNDDTALMKFGFDWLEGVLFKQGPVKLNAEKAQARMEAKHKAVNQPH
;
A
#
# COMPACT_ATOMS: atom_id res chain seq x y z
N MET A 1 -19.76 -33.48 1.78
CA MET A 1 -20.52 -32.25 1.44
C MET A 1 -20.50 -31.30 2.63
N GLU A 2 -19.33 -30.81 3.04
CA GLU A 2 -19.20 -30.01 4.28
C GLU A 2 -18.09 -28.95 4.21
N GLN A 3 -17.83 -28.41 3.01
CA GLN A 3 -16.79 -27.40 2.79
C GLN A 3 -17.31 -26.03 2.33
N ILE A 4 -18.63 -25.80 2.34
CA ILE A 4 -19.22 -24.54 1.83
C ILE A 4 -19.54 -23.53 2.95
N LYS A 5 -19.44 -23.89 4.24
CA LYS A 5 -19.93 -23.05 5.36
C LYS A 5 -19.00 -21.93 5.87
N ASN A 6 -17.79 -21.79 5.34
CA ASN A 6 -16.76 -20.87 5.90
C ASN A 6 -16.28 -19.77 4.95
N GLN A 7 -17.06 -19.40 3.93
CA GLN A 7 -16.68 -18.30 3.05
C GLN A 7 -17.29 -16.97 3.52
N ALA A 8 -16.48 -15.91 3.46
CA ALA A 8 -16.95 -14.55 3.69
C ALA A 8 -18.07 -14.22 2.71
N GLN A 9 -19.18 -13.68 3.22
CA GLN A 9 -20.30 -13.22 2.41
C GLN A 9 -20.13 -11.73 2.13
N ILE A 10 -20.15 -11.36 0.85
CA ILE A 10 -20.22 -9.96 0.43
C ILE A 10 -21.69 -9.62 0.23
N ASP A 11 -22.18 -8.61 0.93
CA ASP A 11 -23.53 -8.12 0.71
C ASP A 11 -23.62 -7.52 -0.71
N PRO A 12 -24.58 -7.92 -1.56
CA PRO A 12 -24.67 -7.49 -2.96
C PRO A 12 -25.10 -6.03 -3.13
N VAL A 13 -25.15 -5.26 -2.03
CA VAL A 13 -25.62 -3.88 -2.00
C VAL A 13 -24.42 -2.95 -2.17
N GLN A 14 -24.49 -2.09 -3.19
CA GLN A 14 -23.56 -1.00 -3.37
C GLN A 14 -23.86 0.10 -2.34
N LEU A 15 -22.88 0.41 -1.49
CA LEU A 15 -23.00 1.42 -0.43
C LEU A 15 -22.28 2.71 -0.84
N SER A 16 -22.87 3.84 -0.44
CA SER A 16 -22.28 5.20 -0.48
C SER A 16 -21.72 5.58 0.89
N ASP A 17 -21.06 6.74 1.00
CA ASP A 17 -20.57 7.26 2.29
C ASP A 17 -21.70 7.49 3.31
N GLU A 18 -22.92 7.78 2.87
CA GLU A 18 -24.10 8.01 3.73
C GLU A 18 -24.81 6.71 4.14
N SER A 19 -24.48 5.59 3.48
CA SER A 19 -25.11 4.31 3.77
C SER A 19 -24.79 3.85 5.19
N ARG A 20 -25.79 3.32 5.90
CA ARG A 20 -25.71 2.98 7.32
C ARG A 20 -25.59 1.48 7.57
N PHE A 21 -24.88 1.12 8.63
CA PHE A 21 -24.75 -0.25 9.11
C PHE A 21 -24.48 -0.28 10.62
N ASP A 22 -24.85 -1.39 11.26
CA ASP A 22 -24.59 -1.61 12.69
C ASP A 22 -23.33 -2.46 12.88
N PHE A 23 -22.39 -1.94 13.66
CA PHE A 23 -21.16 -2.65 13.95
C PHE A 23 -20.45 -2.13 15.21
N LEU A 24 -20.09 -3.05 16.11
CA LEU A 24 -19.28 -2.73 17.27
C LEU A 24 -18.26 -3.84 17.57
N CYS A 25 -17.00 -3.59 17.19
CA CYS A 25 -15.87 -4.46 17.49
C CYS A 25 -15.04 -3.88 18.64
N ASP A 26 -15.00 -4.61 19.76
CA ASP A 26 -14.22 -4.30 20.96
C ASP A 26 -13.85 -5.60 21.68
N SER A 27 -13.06 -5.51 22.75
CA SER A 27 -12.60 -6.65 23.56
C SER A 27 -13.72 -7.43 24.28
N LYS A 28 -14.95 -6.93 24.29
CA LYS A 28 -16.12 -7.62 24.87
C LYS A 28 -16.78 -8.58 23.89
N ASN A 29 -16.36 -8.63 22.63
CA ASN A 29 -16.87 -9.58 21.67
C ASN A 29 -16.18 -10.94 21.83
N ASP A 30 -16.93 -12.04 21.85
CA ASP A 30 -16.39 -13.41 21.90
C ASP A 30 -15.45 -13.75 20.72
N CYS A 31 -15.59 -13.01 19.62
CA CYS A 31 -14.74 -13.13 18.44
C CYS A 31 -13.51 -12.21 18.46
N PHE A 32 -13.23 -11.51 19.56
CA PHE A 32 -12.09 -10.59 19.65
C PHE A 32 -10.80 -11.30 19.24
N THR A 33 -10.00 -10.63 18.40
CA THR A 33 -8.77 -11.15 17.75
C THR A 33 -8.97 -12.23 16.68
N ARG A 34 -10.13 -12.89 16.56
CA ARG A 34 -10.32 -14.02 15.62
C ARG A 34 -10.12 -13.65 14.17
N CYS A 35 -10.42 -12.41 13.79
CA CYS A 35 -10.18 -11.90 12.44
C CYS A 35 -8.69 -11.81 12.07
N CYS A 36 -7.76 -11.84 13.02
CA CYS A 36 -6.31 -11.73 12.76
C CYS A 36 -5.66 -13.08 12.39
N ARG A 37 -6.34 -13.95 11.64
CA ARG A 37 -5.92 -15.31 11.30
C ARG A 37 -6.25 -15.63 9.85
N GLY A 38 -5.39 -16.39 9.18
CA GLY A 38 -5.63 -16.83 7.80
C GLY A 38 -5.79 -15.69 6.79
N LEU A 39 -5.23 -14.52 7.07
CA LEU A 39 -5.38 -13.32 6.25
C LEU A 39 -4.38 -13.26 5.08
N THR A 40 -4.80 -12.58 4.02
CA THR A 40 -3.92 -12.12 2.94
C THR A 40 -4.01 -10.60 2.86
N ILE A 41 -3.07 -9.89 3.49
CA ILE A 41 -3.03 -8.42 3.51
C ILE A 41 -1.91 -7.93 2.60
N VAL A 42 -2.26 -7.29 1.48
CA VAL A 42 -1.32 -6.47 0.73
C VAL A 42 -1.07 -5.18 1.51
N LEU A 43 0.18 -4.89 1.83
CA LEU A 43 0.57 -3.69 2.56
C LEU A 43 0.77 -2.53 1.57
N THR A 44 0.10 -1.41 1.85
CA THR A 44 0.31 -0.16 1.12
C THR A 44 1.60 0.53 1.56
N PRO A 45 2.17 1.45 0.75
CA PRO A 45 3.32 2.26 1.16
C PRO A 45 3.16 2.93 2.52
N TYR A 46 1.99 3.53 2.78
CA TYR A 46 1.73 4.20 4.05
C TYR A 46 1.60 3.21 5.21
N ASP A 47 1.09 1.99 4.98
CA ASP A 47 1.11 0.94 6.01
C ASP A 47 2.55 0.64 6.46
N ILE A 48 3.47 0.49 5.50
CA ILE A 48 4.87 0.21 5.80
C ILE A 48 5.50 1.36 6.57
N LEU A 49 5.29 2.61 6.12
CA LEU A 49 5.80 3.80 6.80
C LEU A 49 5.34 3.86 8.27
N ARG A 50 4.05 3.61 8.52
CA ARG A 50 3.48 3.60 9.87
C ARG A 50 4.02 2.46 10.72
N LEU A 51 4.01 1.24 10.18
CA LEU A 51 4.42 0.04 10.92
C LEU A 51 5.92 0.03 11.22
N LYS A 52 6.79 0.40 10.27
CA LYS A 52 8.24 0.49 10.52
C LYS A 52 8.53 1.47 11.67
N LYS A 53 7.85 2.62 11.69
CA LYS A 53 8.04 3.65 12.70
C LYS A 53 7.54 3.19 14.07
N ARG A 54 6.37 2.53 14.11
CA ARG A 54 5.80 1.95 15.32
C ARG A 54 6.71 0.88 15.94
N LEU A 55 7.38 0.09 15.11
CA LEU A 55 8.26 -1.00 15.54
C LEU A 55 9.71 -0.57 15.75
N GLY A 56 10.08 0.68 15.40
CA GLY A 56 11.46 1.17 15.50
C GLY A 56 12.42 0.49 14.51
N LEU A 57 11.92 0.11 13.33
CA LEU A 57 12.68 -0.61 12.30
C LEU A 57 12.92 0.28 11.08
N SER A 58 13.97 -0.03 10.31
CA SER A 58 14.08 0.42 8.93
C SER A 58 13.04 -0.26 8.02
N SER A 59 12.75 0.33 6.85
CA SER A 59 11.88 -0.27 5.83
C SER A 59 12.41 -1.63 5.39
N GLY A 60 13.72 -1.76 5.19
CA GLY A 60 14.36 -3.01 4.77
C GLY A 60 14.23 -4.12 5.82
N GLU A 61 14.40 -3.80 7.11
CA GLU A 61 14.20 -4.76 8.21
C GLU A 61 12.73 -5.16 8.32
N PHE A 62 11.81 -4.19 8.30
CA PHE A 62 10.37 -4.48 8.35
C PHE A 62 9.93 -5.38 7.21
N LEU A 63 10.33 -5.05 5.97
CA LEU A 63 10.00 -5.82 4.78
C LEU A 63 10.54 -7.25 4.88
N SER A 64 11.77 -7.42 5.39
CA SER A 64 12.41 -8.73 5.51
C SER A 64 11.77 -9.61 6.58
N LEU A 65 11.41 -9.03 7.74
CA LEU A 65 10.84 -9.76 8.87
C LEU A 65 9.34 -10.04 8.72
N TYR A 66 8.58 -9.05 8.23
CA TYR A 66 7.12 -9.05 8.30
C TYR A 66 6.41 -9.12 6.94
N SER A 67 7.13 -9.21 5.82
CA SER A 67 6.48 -9.33 4.51
C SER A 67 7.06 -10.43 3.64
N VAL A 68 6.28 -10.81 2.64
CA VAL A 68 6.67 -11.63 1.49
C VAL A 68 6.33 -10.86 0.21
N PRO A 69 7.25 -10.75 -0.77
CA PRO A 69 6.95 -10.10 -2.03
C PRO A 69 6.07 -11.01 -2.89
N GLU A 70 4.97 -10.46 -3.39
CA GLU A 70 4.03 -11.12 -4.30
C GLU A 70 3.79 -10.26 -5.54
N LEU A 71 3.32 -10.85 -6.64
CA LEU A 71 2.88 -10.07 -7.79
C LEU A 71 1.38 -9.77 -7.66
N LEU A 72 1.04 -8.48 -7.67
CA LEU A 72 -0.34 -8.05 -7.62
C LEU A 72 -1.08 -8.44 -8.90
N GLU A 73 -2.19 -9.16 -8.72
CA GLU A 73 -2.98 -9.73 -9.80
C GLU A 73 -3.35 -8.70 -10.87
N LYS A 74 -3.20 -9.07 -12.15
CA LYS A 74 -3.48 -8.24 -13.34
C LYS A 74 -2.64 -6.97 -13.45
N THR A 75 -1.59 -6.80 -12.64
CA THR A 75 -0.73 -5.61 -12.72
C THR A 75 0.73 -5.92 -12.98
N ASP A 76 1.21 -7.11 -12.59
CA ASP A 76 2.65 -7.48 -12.66
C ASP A 76 3.54 -6.61 -11.75
N LEU A 77 2.93 -5.89 -10.80
CA LEU A 77 3.61 -5.05 -9.81
C LEU A 77 4.00 -5.90 -8.59
N PRO A 78 5.27 -5.86 -8.13
CA PRO A 78 5.65 -6.50 -6.89
C PRO A 78 5.11 -5.72 -5.70
N VAL A 79 4.35 -6.37 -4.83
CA VAL A 79 3.75 -5.79 -3.62
C VAL A 79 4.11 -6.62 -2.39
N PRO A 80 4.36 -6.02 -1.23
CA PRO A 80 4.57 -6.74 0.01
C PRO A 80 3.23 -7.23 0.57
N VAL A 81 3.14 -8.53 0.82
CA VAL A 81 2.03 -9.14 1.56
C VAL A 81 2.51 -9.43 2.98
N LEU A 82 1.68 -9.11 3.98
CA LEU A 82 1.99 -9.38 5.38
C LEU A 82 2.28 -10.87 5.59
N ARG A 83 3.42 -11.18 6.17
CA ARG A 83 3.82 -12.54 6.53
C ARG A 83 3.05 -12.97 7.77
N MET A 84 2.17 -13.95 7.60
CA MET A 84 1.50 -14.64 8.71
C MET A 84 2.47 -15.62 9.39
N MET A 85 2.22 -15.93 10.66
CA MET A 85 2.99 -16.92 11.41
C MET A 85 2.82 -18.32 10.79
N ASP A 86 3.84 -19.17 10.94
CA ASP A 86 3.83 -20.57 10.48
C ASP A 86 3.21 -21.49 11.55
N ASP A 87 2.03 -21.10 12.03
CA ASP A 87 1.19 -21.91 12.91
C ASP A 87 -0.06 -22.42 12.16
N ALA A 88 -0.78 -23.35 12.77
CA ALA A 88 -1.95 -23.98 12.13
C ALA A 88 -3.05 -22.97 11.74
N GLU A 89 -3.15 -21.84 12.44
CA GLU A 89 -4.18 -20.82 12.20
C GLU A 89 -3.70 -19.68 11.29
N ARG A 90 -2.40 -19.69 10.91
CA ARG A 90 -1.70 -18.60 10.23
C ARG A 90 -2.00 -17.27 10.92
N THR A 91 -1.62 -17.15 12.20
CA THR A 91 -1.90 -15.95 13.01
C THR A 91 -1.13 -14.71 12.53
N CYS A 92 -1.70 -13.52 12.74
CA CYS A 92 -1.01 -12.26 12.46
C CYS A 92 0.14 -12.07 13.46
N PRO A 93 1.36 -11.69 13.03
CA PRO A 93 2.50 -11.54 13.94
C PRO A 93 2.29 -10.50 15.05
N PHE A 94 1.36 -9.56 14.84
CA PHE A 94 1.07 -8.47 15.78
C PHE A 94 -0.09 -8.77 16.74
N VAL A 95 -0.83 -9.87 16.56
CA VAL A 95 -1.96 -10.18 17.44
C VAL A 95 -1.50 -10.94 18.67
N ARG A 96 -2.11 -10.61 19.81
CA ARG A 96 -1.98 -11.26 21.12
C ARG A 96 -3.38 -11.49 21.67
N GLU A 97 -3.50 -12.20 22.78
CA GLU A 97 -4.79 -12.47 23.43
C GLU A 97 -5.51 -11.19 23.87
N ASP A 98 -4.74 -10.17 24.28
CA ASP A 98 -5.23 -8.87 24.74
C ASP A 98 -5.44 -7.85 23.61
N GLY A 99 -5.06 -8.18 22.36
CA GLY A 99 -5.33 -7.35 21.19
C GLY A 99 -4.19 -7.27 20.18
N CYS A 100 -4.23 -6.26 19.32
CA CYS A 100 -3.21 -6.02 18.31
C CYS A 100 -2.16 -5.03 18.82
N LEU A 101 -0.88 -5.43 18.83
CA LEU A 101 0.24 -4.61 19.30
C LEU A 101 0.42 -3.30 18.51
N VAL A 102 -0.02 -3.29 17.26
CA VAL A 102 0.06 -2.15 16.34
C VAL A 102 -1.32 -1.58 16.02
N TYR A 103 -2.32 -1.75 16.90
CA TYR A 103 -3.72 -1.38 16.59
C TYR A 103 -3.84 0.05 16.04
N GLU A 104 -3.22 1.04 16.67
CA GLU A 104 -3.26 2.45 16.21
C GLU A 104 -2.57 2.71 14.87
N ASP A 105 -1.67 1.81 14.44
CA ASP A 105 -0.89 1.90 13.20
C ASP A 105 -1.23 0.74 12.24
N ARG A 106 -2.35 0.04 12.48
CA ARG A 106 -2.75 -1.15 11.73
C ARG A 106 -2.94 -0.85 10.24
N PRO A 107 -2.74 -1.84 9.35
CA PRO A 107 -2.87 -1.66 7.91
C PRO A 107 -4.24 -1.13 7.48
N ALA A 108 -4.29 -0.43 6.35
CA ALA A 108 -5.52 0.07 5.73
C ALA A 108 -6.57 -1.03 5.57
N ALA A 109 -6.16 -2.24 5.13
CA ALA A 109 -7.06 -3.39 5.00
C ALA A 109 -7.77 -3.74 6.33
N CYS A 110 -7.06 -3.67 7.46
CA CYS A 110 -7.62 -3.93 8.78
C CYS A 110 -8.54 -2.79 9.27
N ARG A 111 -8.31 -1.55 8.83
CA ARG A 111 -9.16 -0.39 9.16
C ARG A 111 -10.46 -0.39 8.37
N TYR A 112 -10.39 -0.86 7.14
CA TYR A 112 -11.53 -0.96 6.25
C TYR A 112 -12.59 -1.90 6.83
N TYR A 113 -12.19 -3.08 7.33
CA TYR A 113 -13.12 -4.06 7.90
C TYR A 113 -14.08 -3.43 8.94
N PRO A 114 -15.41 -3.66 8.83
CA PRO A 114 -16.07 -4.65 7.98
C PRO A 114 -16.44 -4.15 6.57
N ILE A 115 -16.01 -2.94 6.20
CA ILE A 115 -16.27 -2.33 4.92
C ILE A 115 -15.18 -2.73 3.92
N GLY A 116 -15.57 -3.32 2.79
CA GLY A 116 -14.74 -3.39 1.59
C GLY A 116 -15.01 -2.20 0.68
N HIS A 117 -14.05 -1.88 -0.19
CA HIS A 117 -14.22 -0.84 -1.20
C HIS A 117 -13.83 -1.34 -2.59
N GLY A 118 -14.44 -0.75 -3.61
CA GLY A 118 -14.11 -0.95 -5.01
C GLY A 118 -14.22 0.36 -5.78
N THR A 119 -13.74 0.36 -7.01
CA THR A 119 -13.92 1.49 -7.94
C THR A 119 -14.61 0.96 -9.17
N LEU A 120 -15.79 1.48 -9.49
CA LEU A 120 -16.43 1.25 -10.77
C LEU A 120 -15.78 2.19 -11.78
N ARG A 121 -15.46 1.67 -12.97
CA ARG A 121 -15.18 2.49 -14.14
C ARG A 121 -16.44 2.55 -14.99
N PRO A 122 -17.14 3.70 -15.08
CA PRO A 122 -18.11 3.89 -16.14
C PRO A 122 -17.40 3.83 -17.49
N LYS A 123 -18.14 3.49 -18.54
CA LYS A 123 -17.65 3.56 -19.93
C LYS A 123 -17.38 5.00 -20.41
N GLU A 124 -17.72 6.01 -19.60
CA GLU A 124 -17.53 7.43 -19.88
C GLU A 124 -16.64 8.09 -18.81
N ALA A 125 -15.86 9.07 -19.27
CA ALA A 125 -14.55 9.42 -18.71
C ALA A 125 -14.54 10.25 -17.41
N ASP A 126 -15.67 10.47 -16.73
CA ASP A 126 -15.73 11.55 -15.72
C ASP A 126 -16.15 11.16 -14.29
N GLN A 127 -16.39 9.88 -13.98
CA GLN A 127 -16.68 9.51 -12.58
C GLN A 127 -16.05 8.18 -12.18
N ASN A 128 -14.88 8.22 -11.56
CA ASN A 128 -14.40 7.12 -10.71
C ASN A 128 -15.31 7.04 -9.47
N GLN A 129 -16.49 6.42 -9.60
CA GLN A 129 -17.35 6.17 -8.45
C GLN A 129 -16.73 5.06 -7.60
N ARG A 130 -16.16 5.46 -6.46
CA ARG A 130 -15.87 4.53 -5.37
C ARG A 130 -17.19 4.00 -4.85
N PHE A 131 -17.22 2.71 -4.57
CA PHE A 131 -18.34 2.09 -3.90
C PHE A 131 -17.86 1.22 -2.76
N TYR A 132 -18.74 1.03 -1.80
CA TYR A 132 -18.46 0.24 -0.61
C TYR A 132 -19.39 -0.97 -0.55
N PHE A 133 -18.98 -1.98 0.20
CA PHE A 133 -19.78 -3.17 0.47
C PHE A 133 -19.42 -3.71 1.86
N LEU A 134 -20.32 -4.45 2.49
CA LEU A 134 -20.03 -5.11 3.76
C LEU A 134 -19.46 -6.50 3.53
N VAL A 135 -18.41 -6.80 4.29
CA VAL A 135 -17.83 -8.14 4.39
C VAL A 135 -18.32 -8.76 5.69
N ARG A 136 -19.08 -9.86 5.57
CA ARG A 136 -19.61 -10.60 6.71
C ARG A 136 -18.93 -11.95 6.80
N GLU A 137 -18.12 -12.11 7.84
CA GLU A 137 -17.48 -13.39 8.13
C GLU A 137 -18.24 -14.12 9.25
N PRO A 138 -18.48 -15.45 9.13
CA PRO A 138 -19.27 -16.19 10.12
C PRO A 138 -18.76 -16.09 11.56
N HIS A 139 -17.45 -15.94 11.73
CA HIS A 139 -16.82 -15.81 13.04
C HIS A 139 -17.03 -14.44 13.67
N CYS A 140 -17.34 -13.40 12.89
CA CYS A 140 -17.46 -12.03 13.36
C CYS A 140 -18.80 -11.80 14.07
N LYS A 141 -18.74 -11.36 15.33
CA LYS A 141 -19.91 -11.03 16.16
C LYS A 141 -20.17 -9.53 16.29
N GLY A 142 -19.34 -8.69 15.67
CA GLY A 142 -19.48 -7.24 15.73
C GLY A 142 -20.79 -6.70 15.14
N PHE A 143 -21.40 -7.40 14.18
CA PHE A 143 -22.68 -7.04 13.59
C PHE A 143 -23.90 -7.30 14.49
N ALA A 144 -23.75 -8.07 15.57
CA ALA A 144 -24.85 -8.38 16.48
C ALA A 144 -25.05 -7.32 17.58
N ARG A 145 -24.18 -6.29 17.62
CA ARG A 145 -24.19 -5.24 18.63
C ARG A 145 -24.55 -3.90 17.99
N GLU A 146 -25.43 -3.17 18.66
CA GLU A 146 -26.01 -1.93 18.13
C GLU A 146 -25.08 -0.74 18.37
N LYS A 147 -24.26 -0.43 17.36
CA LYS A 147 -23.68 0.90 17.17
C LYS A 147 -23.84 1.26 15.70
N ASN A 148 -24.67 2.26 15.44
CA ASN A 148 -25.00 2.67 14.09
C ASN A 148 -23.93 3.62 13.53
N TRP A 149 -23.42 3.28 12.36
CA TRP A 149 -22.44 4.06 11.62
C TRP A 149 -22.95 4.33 10.22
N SER A 150 -22.65 5.49 9.67
CA SER A 150 -22.48 5.64 8.22
C SER A 150 -21.09 5.16 7.78
N VAL A 151 -20.96 4.79 6.50
CA VAL A 151 -19.66 4.44 5.90
C VAL A 151 -18.64 5.57 6.08
N GLY A 152 -19.04 6.82 5.86
CA GLY A 152 -18.17 7.99 6.03
C GLY A 152 -17.73 8.20 7.48
N GLU A 153 -18.62 8.01 8.46
CA GLU A 153 -18.27 8.08 9.88
C GLU A 153 -17.29 6.98 10.28
N TRP A 154 -17.53 5.74 9.83
CA TRP A 154 -16.62 4.62 10.08
C TRP A 154 -15.23 4.89 9.50
N ARG A 155 -15.15 5.39 8.26
CA ARG A 155 -13.87 5.68 7.61
C ARG A 155 -13.06 6.70 8.40
N LYS A 156 -13.70 7.76 8.90
CA LYS A 156 -13.07 8.79 9.75
C LYS A 156 -12.66 8.24 11.12
N ASP A 157 -13.55 7.50 11.78
CA ASP A 157 -13.29 6.90 13.10
C ASP A 157 -12.12 5.91 13.05
N GLN A 158 -12.06 5.09 12.00
CA GLN A 158 -10.96 4.14 11.79
C GLN A 158 -9.72 4.80 11.16
N GLY A 159 -9.78 6.08 10.78
CA GLY A 159 -8.70 6.85 10.16
C GLY A 159 -8.26 6.36 8.80
N VAL A 160 -9.12 5.64 8.07
CA VAL A 160 -8.76 5.05 6.77
C VAL A 160 -8.81 6.06 5.63
N ASP A 161 -9.55 7.16 5.80
CA ASP A 161 -9.54 8.33 4.93
C ASP A 161 -8.12 8.93 4.80
N ILE A 162 -7.40 9.05 5.91
CA ILE A 162 -6.00 9.50 5.90
C ILE A 162 -5.12 8.52 5.11
N TYR A 163 -5.35 7.21 5.26
CA TYR A 163 -4.60 6.20 4.52
C TYR A 163 -4.90 6.24 3.02
N ASP A 164 -6.16 6.50 2.64
CA ASP A 164 -6.52 6.71 1.24
C ASP A 164 -5.80 7.91 0.64
N ASP A 165 -5.77 9.04 1.36
CA ASP A 165 -5.12 10.27 0.92
C ASP A 165 -3.59 10.10 0.80
N MET A 166 -2.97 9.45 1.78
CA MET A 166 -1.53 9.20 1.75
C MET A 166 -1.11 8.21 0.65
N ASN A 167 -2.00 7.29 0.27
CA ASN A 167 -1.75 6.30 -0.78
C ASN A 167 -2.32 6.70 -2.15
N ALA A 168 -2.92 7.89 -2.31
CA ALA A 168 -3.61 8.26 -3.54
C ALA A 168 -2.73 8.17 -4.79
N GLY A 169 -1.48 8.66 -4.71
CA GLY A 169 -0.50 8.56 -5.79
C GLY A 169 -0.15 7.11 -6.14
N TRP A 170 0.10 6.28 -5.13
CA TRP A 170 0.36 4.85 -5.32
C TRP A 170 -0.85 4.11 -5.92
N ALA A 171 -2.06 4.39 -5.44
CA ALA A 171 -3.29 3.82 -5.98
C ALA A 171 -3.47 4.18 -7.46
N ASN A 172 -3.14 5.41 -7.86
CA ASN A 172 -3.15 5.82 -9.26
C ASN A 172 -2.17 5.00 -10.12
N LEU A 173 -0.93 4.77 -9.63
CA LEU A 173 0.04 3.90 -10.32
C LEU A 173 -0.52 2.50 -10.56
N VAL A 174 -1.12 1.89 -9.53
CA VAL A 174 -1.70 0.55 -9.59
C VAL A 174 -2.88 0.50 -10.57
N VAL A 175 -3.82 1.44 -10.45
CA VAL A 175 -5.02 1.53 -11.31
C VAL A 175 -4.62 1.76 -12.77
N ARG A 176 -3.64 2.62 -13.02
CA ARG A 176 -3.10 2.87 -14.35
C ARG A 176 -2.37 1.65 -14.89
N LYS A 177 -1.56 0.95 -14.10
CA LYS A 177 -0.92 -0.29 -14.58
C LYS A 177 -1.94 -1.37 -14.93
N ARG A 178 -3.01 -1.50 -14.13
CA ARG A 178 -4.13 -2.43 -14.36
C ARG A 178 -4.91 -2.13 -15.63
N SER A 179 -4.86 -0.91 -16.18
CA SER A 179 -5.54 -0.59 -17.43
C SER A 179 -4.78 -1.01 -18.69
N PHE A 180 -3.50 -1.37 -18.57
CA PHE A 180 -2.76 -1.95 -19.68
C PHE A 180 -3.14 -3.43 -19.83
N PRO A 181 -3.20 -3.95 -21.07
CA PRO A 181 -3.38 -5.38 -21.29
C PRO A 181 -2.36 -6.24 -20.53
N ASP A 182 -2.78 -7.41 -20.04
CA ASP A 182 -1.95 -8.31 -19.23
C ASP A 182 -0.65 -8.76 -19.92
N MET A 183 -0.61 -8.71 -21.26
CA MET A 183 0.57 -9.01 -22.08
C MET A 183 1.67 -7.95 -21.93
N ILE A 184 1.34 -6.72 -21.53
CA ILE A 184 2.30 -5.65 -21.28
C ILE A 184 2.89 -5.84 -19.88
N LYS A 185 4.02 -6.55 -19.85
CA LYS A 185 4.81 -6.83 -18.64
C LYS A 185 5.79 -5.70 -18.34
N LEU A 186 6.07 -5.51 -17.05
CA LEU A 186 7.13 -4.60 -16.64
C LEU A 186 8.49 -5.29 -16.77
N THR A 187 9.53 -4.52 -17.11
CA THR A 187 10.90 -5.01 -17.05
C THR A 187 11.29 -5.31 -15.61
N SER A 188 12.28 -6.19 -15.42
CA SER A 188 12.82 -6.51 -14.10
C SER A 188 13.32 -5.26 -13.37
N GLU A 189 13.90 -4.31 -14.09
CA GLU A 189 14.39 -3.03 -13.58
C GLU A 189 13.22 -2.15 -13.12
N ALA A 190 12.16 -2.03 -13.92
CA ALA A 190 10.97 -1.26 -13.54
C ALA A 190 10.29 -1.82 -12.29
N LYS A 191 10.23 -3.15 -12.16
CA LYS A 191 9.72 -3.83 -10.94
C LYS A 191 10.55 -3.51 -9.71
N LYS A 192 11.88 -3.56 -9.81
CA LYS A 192 12.80 -3.20 -8.71
C LYS A 192 12.64 -1.74 -8.31
N MET A 193 12.53 -0.82 -9.29
CA MET A 193 12.34 0.60 -9.01
C MET A 193 10.97 0.87 -8.36
N PHE A 194 9.90 0.23 -8.84
CA PHE A 194 8.58 0.30 -8.21
C PHE A 194 8.63 -0.13 -6.75
N PHE A 195 9.26 -1.27 -6.46
CA PHE A 195 9.37 -1.76 -5.09
C PHE A 195 10.19 -0.83 -4.20
N LEU A 196 11.33 -0.32 -4.72
CA LEU A 196 12.19 0.63 -4.03
C LEU A 196 11.43 1.93 -3.69
N GLY A 197 10.84 2.59 -4.69
CA GLY A 197 10.16 3.87 -4.52
C GLY A 197 8.83 3.80 -3.76
N SER A 198 8.20 2.63 -3.71
CA SER A 198 6.93 2.45 -3.01
C SER A 198 7.08 1.93 -1.58
N TYR A 199 8.06 1.07 -1.29
CA TYR A 199 8.06 0.29 -0.04
C TYR A 199 9.38 0.33 0.74
N ASP A 200 10.52 0.41 0.08
CA ASP A 200 11.83 0.43 0.75
C ASP A 200 12.35 1.88 0.92
N LEU A 201 11.61 2.66 1.71
CA LEU A 201 11.79 4.10 1.84
C LEU A 201 13.20 4.52 2.31
N ASP A 202 13.85 3.77 3.20
CA ASP A 202 15.20 4.10 3.66
C ASP A 202 16.24 3.87 2.55
N ARG A 203 16.12 2.79 1.77
CA ARG A 203 16.99 2.62 0.60
C ARG A 203 16.66 3.63 -0.49
N PHE A 204 15.40 4.00 -0.65
CA PHE A 204 15.00 5.05 -1.58
C PHE A 204 15.57 6.41 -1.17
N ARG A 205 15.59 6.72 0.14
CA ARG A 205 16.26 7.90 0.71
C ARG A 205 17.73 7.93 0.30
N SER A 206 18.48 6.86 0.56
CA SER A 206 19.88 6.78 0.12
C SER A 206 20.04 6.84 -1.39
N PHE A 207 19.12 6.24 -2.15
CA PHE A 207 19.14 6.36 -3.60
C PHE A 207 18.96 7.81 -4.08
N VAL A 208 18.09 8.59 -3.44
CA VAL A 208 17.88 10.01 -3.78
C VAL A 208 19.07 10.88 -3.36
N PHE A 209 19.58 10.71 -2.14
CA PHE A 209 20.54 11.65 -1.56
C PHE A 209 22.01 11.24 -1.67
N ASP A 210 22.31 9.95 -1.68
CA ASP A 210 23.68 9.42 -1.64
C ASP A 210 24.15 8.96 -3.03
N SER A 211 23.26 9.02 -4.03
CA SER A 211 23.59 8.74 -5.42
C SER A 211 23.59 10.03 -6.25
N SER A 212 23.73 9.89 -7.57
CA SER A 212 23.63 11.03 -8.50
C SER A 212 22.22 11.41 -8.87
N PHE A 213 21.21 10.89 -8.17
CA PHE A 213 19.83 11.08 -8.54
C PHE A 213 19.50 12.57 -8.70
N LEU A 214 19.83 13.38 -7.68
CA LEU A 214 19.61 14.83 -7.71
C LEU A 214 20.52 15.58 -8.70
N SER A 215 21.55 14.94 -9.27
CA SER A 215 22.35 15.57 -10.34
C SER A 215 21.73 15.40 -11.73
N VAL A 216 20.85 14.41 -11.92
CA VAL A 216 20.24 14.09 -13.22
C VAL A 216 18.73 14.35 -13.26
N TYR A 217 18.05 14.39 -12.11
CA TYR A 217 16.64 14.76 -12.03
C TYR A 217 16.47 16.22 -11.61
N GLU A 218 15.49 16.88 -12.21
CA GLU A 218 15.09 18.24 -11.85
C GLU A 218 14.12 18.19 -10.67
N VAL A 219 14.61 18.59 -9.50
CA VAL A 219 13.84 18.63 -8.25
C VAL A 219 14.08 19.97 -7.57
N ASP A 220 13.01 20.64 -7.15
CA ASP A 220 13.08 21.93 -6.47
C ASP A 220 13.80 21.83 -5.11
N ALA A 221 14.60 22.84 -4.75
CA ALA A 221 15.40 22.84 -3.54
C ALA A 221 14.56 22.76 -2.25
N ALA A 222 13.38 23.38 -2.21
CA ALA A 222 12.49 23.29 -1.05
C ALA A 222 11.93 21.88 -0.89
N LEU A 223 11.60 21.21 -2.00
CA LEU A 223 11.17 19.81 -1.98
C LEU A 223 12.31 18.87 -1.54
N VAL A 224 13.54 19.10 -2.02
CA VAL A 224 14.73 18.36 -1.58
C VAL A 224 14.90 18.47 -0.06
N GLU A 225 14.77 19.67 0.51
CA GLU A 225 14.89 19.87 1.96
C GLU A 225 13.74 19.21 2.73
N ALA A 226 12.50 19.32 2.24
CA ALA A 226 11.36 18.64 2.85
C ALA A 226 11.57 17.12 2.89
N MET A 227 12.00 16.52 1.79
CA MET A 227 12.27 15.09 1.72
C MET A 227 13.36 14.62 2.68
N ARG A 228 14.34 15.47 3.06
CA ARG A 228 15.39 15.11 4.03
C ARG A 228 14.82 14.81 5.41
N ASN A 229 13.78 15.54 5.81
CA ASN A 229 13.28 15.52 7.19
C ASN A 229 11.87 14.94 7.33
N ASP A 230 11.16 14.69 6.21
CA ASP A 230 9.83 14.12 6.20
C ASP A 230 9.75 12.87 5.29
N ASP A 231 9.57 11.71 5.93
CA ASP A 231 9.35 10.42 5.26
C ASP A 231 8.09 10.43 4.38
N THR A 232 7.05 11.18 4.76
CA THR A 232 5.82 11.29 3.98
C THR A 232 6.07 12.07 2.70
N ALA A 233 6.85 13.16 2.76
CA ALA A 233 7.26 13.91 1.58
C ALA A 233 8.10 13.04 0.63
N LEU A 234 9.06 12.27 1.17
CA LEU A 234 9.88 11.35 0.37
C LEU A 234 9.04 10.24 -0.27
N MET A 235 8.07 9.68 0.47
CA MET A 235 7.17 8.64 -0.05
C MET A 235 6.32 9.16 -1.21
N LYS A 236 5.71 10.35 -1.07
CA LYS A 236 4.91 10.99 -2.12
C LYS A 236 5.77 11.30 -3.35
N PHE A 237 6.98 11.82 -3.15
CA PHE A 237 7.94 12.01 -4.23
C PHE A 237 8.29 10.69 -4.95
N GLY A 238 8.38 9.59 -4.20
CA GLY A 238 8.54 8.25 -4.77
C GLY A 238 7.44 7.91 -5.78
N PHE A 239 6.18 8.21 -5.46
CA PHE A 239 5.06 7.96 -6.39
C PHE A 239 5.17 8.81 -7.65
N ASP A 240 5.44 10.10 -7.49
CA ASP A 240 5.62 11.06 -8.58
C ASP A 240 6.77 10.66 -9.53
N TRP A 241 7.88 10.21 -8.96
CA TRP A 241 9.02 9.68 -9.73
C TRP A 241 8.65 8.39 -10.47
N LEU A 242 7.88 7.51 -9.83
CA LEU A 242 7.46 6.23 -10.43
C LEU A 242 6.50 6.40 -11.60
N GLU A 243 5.74 7.49 -11.70
CA GLU A 243 4.97 7.77 -12.91
C GLU A 243 5.89 7.83 -14.14
N GLY A 244 7.01 8.54 -14.03
CA GLY A 244 8.01 8.66 -15.10
C GLY A 244 8.68 7.32 -15.42
N VAL A 245 9.03 6.55 -14.39
CA VAL A 245 9.66 5.23 -14.54
C VAL A 245 8.74 4.23 -15.24
N LEU A 246 7.47 4.18 -14.84
CA LEU A 246 6.53 3.17 -15.32
C LEU A 246 5.83 3.55 -16.63
N PHE A 247 5.54 4.83 -16.82
CA PHE A 247 4.65 5.30 -17.90
C PHE A 247 5.28 6.37 -18.80
N LYS A 248 6.54 6.74 -18.57
CA LYS A 248 7.26 7.81 -19.31
C LYS A 248 6.53 9.16 -19.27
N GLN A 249 5.74 9.40 -18.23
CA GLN A 249 4.96 10.61 -17.99
C GLN A 249 4.98 10.88 -16.49
N GLY A 250 5.07 12.13 -16.06
CA GLY A 250 5.06 12.46 -14.63
C GLY A 250 5.70 13.82 -14.36
N PRO A 251 5.59 14.32 -13.13
CA PRO A 251 6.09 15.64 -12.76
C PRO A 251 7.62 15.69 -12.60
N VAL A 252 8.26 14.56 -12.31
CA VAL A 252 9.73 14.48 -12.09
C VAL A 252 10.45 14.34 -13.43
N LYS A 253 11.17 15.39 -13.85
CA LYS A 253 11.85 15.44 -15.15
C LYS A 253 13.28 14.94 -15.06
N LEU A 254 13.65 14.05 -15.99
CA LEU A 254 15.03 13.63 -16.19
C LEU A 254 15.73 14.60 -17.15
N ASN A 255 16.87 15.14 -16.72
CA ASN A 255 17.77 15.87 -17.61
C ASN A 255 18.58 14.88 -18.44
N ALA A 256 18.14 14.65 -19.69
CA ALA A 256 18.70 13.65 -20.58
C ALA A 256 20.19 13.88 -20.88
N GLU A 257 20.62 15.14 -21.02
CA GLU A 257 22.02 15.50 -21.29
C GLU A 257 22.92 15.12 -20.12
N LYS A 258 22.53 15.49 -18.88
CA LYS A 258 23.28 15.12 -17.67
C LYS A 258 23.30 13.61 -17.43
N ALA A 259 22.18 12.93 -17.73
CA ALA A 259 22.10 11.48 -17.63
C ALA A 259 23.04 10.79 -18.63
N GLN A 260 23.07 11.25 -19.88
CA GLN A 260 23.94 10.71 -20.92
C GLN A 260 25.42 10.97 -20.62
N ALA A 261 25.78 12.21 -20.27
CA ALA A 261 27.15 12.56 -19.89
C ALA A 261 27.69 11.69 -18.73
N ARG A 262 26.83 11.36 -17.76
CA ARG A 262 27.16 10.45 -16.67
C ARG A 262 27.39 9.01 -17.14
N MET A 263 26.52 8.49 -18.01
CA MET A 263 26.70 7.12 -18.53
C MET A 263 28.02 6.98 -19.29
N GLU A 264 28.35 7.98 -20.10
CA GLU A 264 29.61 8.03 -20.84
C GLU A 264 30.82 8.12 -19.89
N ALA A 265 30.75 8.95 -18.84
CA ALA A 265 31.80 9.04 -17.82
C ALA A 265 32.01 7.72 -17.07
N LYS A 266 30.92 7.03 -16.72
CA LYS A 266 30.97 5.72 -16.04
C LYS A 266 31.55 4.64 -16.96
N HIS A 267 31.18 4.63 -18.23
CA HIS A 267 31.71 3.69 -19.21
C HIS A 267 33.22 3.90 -19.45
N LYS A 268 33.67 5.16 -19.50
CA LYS A 268 35.10 5.50 -19.58
C LYS A 268 35.88 5.08 -18.34
N ALA A 269 35.33 5.27 -17.14
CA ALA A 269 35.98 4.88 -15.88
C ALA A 269 36.13 3.36 -15.71
N VAL A 270 35.19 2.57 -16.24
CA VAL A 270 35.25 1.09 -16.19
C VAL A 270 36.19 0.52 -17.25
N ASN A 271 36.36 1.21 -18.38
CA ASN A 271 37.17 0.75 -19.52
C ASN A 271 38.54 1.42 -19.63
N GLN A 272 39.02 2.10 -18.59
CA GLN A 272 40.41 2.57 -18.55
C GLN A 272 41.34 1.39 -18.23
N PRO A 273 42.28 1.03 -19.12
CA PRO A 273 43.29 0.03 -18.81
C PRO A 273 44.19 0.56 -17.69
N HIS A 274 44.43 -0.28 -16.67
CA HIS A 274 45.45 -0.06 -15.64
C HIS A 274 46.85 0.06 -16.25
#